data_AF-A0A495TIG5-F1
#
_entry.id   AF-A0A495TIG5-F1
#
_cell.length_a   1.000
_cell.length_b   1.000
_cell.length_c   1.000
_cell.angle_alpha   90.00
_cell.angle_beta   90.00
_cell.angle_gamma   90.00
#
_symmetry.space_group_name_H-M   'P 1'
#
loop_
_entity.id
_entity.type
_entity.pdbx_description
1 polymer ?
#
loop_
_entity_poly.entity_id
_entity_poly.type
_entity_poly.pdbx_seq_one_letter_code
_entity_poly.pdbx_strand_id
1 'polypeptide(L)'
;MTYSRPDRRPLRRGVLGAFLGLCILVTVGCLWWGATGFLRFGDQPETDSDRAERVAGLHHDQHPKKGRYYVPAEAVLARTVGGVPVAYLHYGIDGGDDVNVDDFLSTYDLPQPGTAAPLPEDLRAALPGDEPAEGALVPEGQAGRQVFVVRRPGGRRGAADVYVRATGGT
;
A
#
# COMPACT_ATOMS: atom_id res chain seq x y z
N MET A 1 -67.57 41.21 0.75
CA MET A 1 -66.32 40.55 0.32
C MET A 1 -65.63 40.04 1.58
N THR A 2 -65.74 38.75 1.89
CA THR A 2 -65.22 38.16 3.13
C THR A 2 -64.12 37.17 2.76
N TYR A 3 -62.87 37.44 3.17
CA TYR A 3 -61.70 36.64 2.83
C TYR A 3 -61.47 35.58 3.93
N SER A 4 -61.81 34.32 3.65
CA SER A 4 -61.46 33.19 4.51
C SER A 4 -59.96 32.88 4.38
N ARG A 5 -59.19 33.07 5.45
CA ARG A 5 -57.81 32.56 5.56
C ARG A 5 -57.87 31.02 5.69
N PRO A 6 -57.23 30.24 4.80
CA PRO A 6 -57.13 28.81 5.00
C PRO A 6 -56.18 28.51 6.15
N ASP A 7 -56.65 27.70 7.10
CA ASP A 7 -55.93 27.32 8.31
C ASP A 7 -54.80 26.32 7.96
N ARG A 8 -53.57 26.81 7.81
CA ARG A 8 -52.39 26.05 7.33
C ARG A 8 -51.71 25.16 8.38
N ARG A 9 -52.34 24.91 9.53
CA ARG A 9 -51.70 24.22 10.68
C ARG A 9 -51.59 22.69 10.59
N PRO A 10 -52.56 21.90 10.05
CA PRO A 10 -52.46 20.44 10.09
C PRO A 10 -51.47 19.89 9.05
N LEU A 11 -51.32 20.56 7.90
CA LEU A 11 -50.41 20.13 6.83
C LEU A 11 -48.93 20.16 7.27
N ARG A 12 -48.56 21.16 8.08
CA ARG A 12 -47.18 21.32 8.58
C ARG A 12 -46.75 20.19 9.52
N ARG A 13 -47.68 19.61 10.28
CA ARG A 13 -47.40 18.49 11.19
C ARG A 13 -47.22 17.17 10.44
N GLY A 14 -48.01 16.94 9.40
CA GLY A 14 -47.84 15.78 8.51
C GLY A 14 -46.52 15.82 7.74
N VAL A 15 -46.16 16.99 7.20
CA VAL A 15 -44.88 17.18 6.50
C VAL A 15 -43.68 17.04 7.44
N LEU A 16 -43.76 17.58 8.67
CA LEU A 16 -42.70 17.44 9.66
C LEU A 16 -42.52 15.98 10.11
N GLY A 17 -43.62 15.25 10.31
CA GLY A 17 -43.58 13.83 10.64
C GLY A 17 -42.96 12.98 9.53
N ALA A 18 -43.32 13.25 8.27
CA ALA A 18 -42.71 12.59 7.12
C ALA A 18 -41.21 12.88 6.99
N PHE A 19 -40.80 14.13 7.22
CA PHE A 19 -39.40 14.53 7.20
C PHE A 19 -38.57 13.87 8.31
N LEU A 20 -39.11 13.81 9.54
CA LEU A 20 -38.48 13.12 10.66
C LEU A 20 -38.33 11.61 10.40
N GLY A 21 -39.37 10.98 9.84
CA GLY A 21 -39.31 9.57 9.45
C GLY A 21 -38.24 9.31 8.39
N LEU A 22 -38.13 10.19 7.40
CA LEU A 22 -37.09 10.10 6.37
C LEU A 22 -35.68 10.30 6.97
N CYS A 23 -35.49 11.27 7.87
CA CYS A 23 -34.22 11.47 8.57
C CYS A 23 -33.79 10.21 9.32
N ILE A 24 -34.69 9.58 10.09
CA ILE A 24 -34.38 8.37 10.84
C ILE A 24 -33.98 7.22 9.91
N LEU A 25 -34.70 7.02 8.80
CA LEU A 25 -34.37 5.99 7.82
C LEU A 25 -33.00 6.22 7.17
N VAL A 26 -32.67 7.47 6.83
CA VAL A 26 -31.35 7.82 6.29
C VAL A 26 -30.26 7.56 7.34
N THR A 27 -30.46 7.96 8.59
CA THR A 27 -29.48 7.71 9.66
C THR A 27 -29.25 6.23 9.90
N VAL A 28 -30.31 5.41 9.94
CA VAL A 28 -30.20 3.95 10.09
C VAL A 28 -29.48 3.33 8.89
N GLY A 29 -29.78 3.79 7.67
CA GLY A 29 -29.08 3.37 6.46
C GLY A 29 -27.58 3.71 6.50
N CYS A 30 -27.22 4.93 6.92
CA CYS A 30 -25.83 5.35 7.09
C CYS A 30 -25.11 4.53 8.17
N LEU A 31 -25.76 4.24 9.29
CA LEU A 31 -25.17 3.42 10.35
C LEU A 31 -24.97 1.97 9.91
N TRP A 32 -25.93 1.41 9.18
CA TRP A 32 -25.83 0.05 8.62
C TRP A 32 -24.73 -0.04 7.56
N TRP A 33 -24.62 0.95 6.67
CA TRP A 33 -23.54 1.02 5.70
C TRP A 33 -22.19 1.23 6.39
N GLY A 34 -22.11 2.10 7.39
CA GLY A 34 -20.91 2.30 8.21
C GLY A 34 -20.47 1.02 8.93
N ALA A 35 -21.41 0.31 9.55
CA ALA A 35 -21.14 -0.96 10.23
C ALA A 35 -20.72 -2.07 9.26
N THR A 36 -21.36 -2.19 8.10
CA THR A 36 -20.95 -3.17 7.07
C THR A 36 -19.61 -2.83 6.44
N GLY A 37 -19.30 -1.54 6.24
CA GLY A 37 -17.97 -1.10 5.83
C GLY A 37 -16.91 -1.42 6.87
N PHE A 38 -17.19 -1.13 8.15
CA PHE A 38 -16.29 -1.41 9.27
C PHE A 38 -16.06 -2.92 9.48
N LEU A 39 -17.09 -3.75 9.32
CA LEU A 39 -16.94 -5.22 9.39
C LEU A 39 -16.12 -5.77 8.21
N ARG A 40 -16.16 -5.12 7.02
CA ARG A 40 -15.28 -5.45 5.89
C ARG A 40 -13.83 -4.97 6.07
N PHE A 41 -13.56 -4.02 6.97
CA PHE A 41 -12.20 -3.62 7.32
C PHE A 41 -11.48 -4.66 8.20
N GLY A 42 -12.22 -5.48 8.96
CA GLY A 42 -11.64 -6.54 9.80
C GLY A 42 -11.26 -7.82 9.03
N ASP A 43 -11.92 -8.08 7.91
CA ASP A 43 -11.63 -9.19 6.97
C ASP A 43 -10.97 -8.64 5.70
N GLN A 44 -9.85 -7.91 5.83
CA GLN A 44 -9.07 -7.59 4.63
C GLN A 44 -8.49 -8.90 4.07
N PRO A 45 -8.93 -9.37 2.89
CA PRO A 45 -8.28 -10.51 2.26
C PRO A 45 -6.81 -10.15 2.04
N GLU A 46 -5.93 -11.13 2.25
CA GLU A 46 -4.50 -11.03 1.92
C GLU A 46 -4.35 -10.37 0.54
N THR A 47 -3.78 -9.17 0.52
CA THR A 47 -3.66 -8.39 -0.72
C THR A 47 -2.53 -9.01 -1.53
N ASP A 48 -2.57 -8.89 -2.87
CA ASP A 48 -1.46 -9.34 -3.72
C ASP A 48 -0.13 -8.66 -3.33
N SER A 49 -0.19 -7.47 -2.70
CA SER A 49 0.94 -6.80 -2.02
C SER A 49 1.51 -7.65 -0.89
N ASP A 50 0.69 -8.08 0.07
CA ASP A 50 1.14 -8.88 1.21
C ASP A 50 1.77 -10.20 0.73
N ARG A 51 1.19 -10.80 -0.32
CA ARG A 51 1.71 -12.02 -0.95
C ARG A 51 3.04 -11.76 -1.66
N ALA A 52 3.18 -10.63 -2.36
CA ALA A 52 4.43 -10.21 -2.99
C ALA A 52 5.52 -9.95 -1.93
N GLU A 53 5.19 -9.26 -0.85
CA GLU A 53 6.10 -9.02 0.28
C GLU A 53 6.55 -10.34 0.94
N ARG A 54 5.64 -11.31 1.10
CA ARG A 54 5.99 -12.65 1.61
C ARG A 54 6.92 -13.41 0.68
N VAL A 55 6.66 -13.38 -0.63
CA VAL A 55 7.53 -13.97 -1.66
C VAL A 55 8.90 -13.30 -1.67
N ALA A 56 8.94 -12.00 -1.45
CA ALA A 56 10.17 -11.23 -1.32
C ALA A 56 10.87 -11.43 0.02
N GLY A 57 10.25 -12.08 1.01
CA GLY A 57 10.83 -12.25 2.35
C GLY A 57 10.95 -10.94 3.12
N LEU A 58 10.14 -9.93 2.79
CA LEU A 58 10.14 -8.59 3.39
C LEU A 58 8.85 -8.30 4.17
N HIS A 59 7.95 -9.27 4.27
CA HIS A 59 6.72 -9.12 5.02
C HIS A 59 7.00 -8.95 6.52
N HIS A 60 6.28 -8.04 7.19
CA HIS A 60 6.51 -7.71 8.59
C HIS A 60 6.44 -8.93 9.53
N ASP A 61 5.53 -9.89 9.27
CA ASP A 61 5.44 -11.14 10.04
C ASP A 61 6.70 -12.03 9.97
N GLN A 62 7.50 -11.92 8.91
CA GLN A 62 8.77 -12.63 8.77
C GLN A 62 9.89 -11.96 9.59
N HIS A 63 9.67 -10.72 10.06
CA HIS A 63 10.61 -9.89 10.80
C HIS A 63 10.03 -9.37 12.14
N PRO A 64 9.47 -10.23 13.01
CA PRO A 64 8.66 -9.81 14.16
C PRO A 64 9.44 -9.06 15.25
N LYS A 65 10.78 -9.12 15.22
CA LYS A 65 11.65 -8.53 16.25
C LYS A 65 12.10 -7.09 15.96
N LYS A 66 11.71 -6.52 14.81
CA LYS A 66 12.27 -5.26 14.33
C LYS A 66 11.47 -4.01 14.74
N GLY A 67 10.23 -4.17 15.19
CA GLY A 67 9.38 -3.08 15.72
C GLY A 67 8.99 -1.98 14.72
N ARG A 68 9.58 -1.99 13.52
CA ARG A 68 9.32 -1.12 12.38
C ARG A 68 9.35 -1.97 11.12
N TYR A 69 8.53 -1.60 10.14
CA TYR A 69 8.49 -2.20 8.81
C TYR A 69 8.23 -1.10 7.79
N TYR A 70 8.74 -1.30 6.58
CA TYR A 70 8.50 -0.40 5.47
C TYR A 70 7.34 -0.94 4.63
N VAL A 71 6.46 -0.05 4.20
CA VAL A 71 5.36 -0.37 3.30
C VAL A 71 5.81 -0.03 1.88
N PRO A 72 5.67 -0.94 0.91
CA PRO A 72 6.02 -0.65 -0.48
C PRO A 72 5.09 0.44 -1.03
N ALA A 73 5.66 1.34 -1.83
CA ALA A 73 4.88 2.31 -2.58
C ALA A 73 4.12 1.61 -3.72
N GLU A 74 4.77 0.64 -4.36
CA GLU A 74 4.19 -0.22 -5.39
C GLU A 74 4.58 -1.68 -5.13
N ALA A 75 3.62 -2.58 -5.26
CA ALA A 75 3.82 -4.01 -5.08
C ALA A 75 3.02 -4.79 -6.12
N VAL A 76 3.74 -5.56 -6.94
CA VAL A 76 3.17 -6.33 -8.04
C VAL A 76 3.56 -7.78 -7.89
N LEU A 77 2.54 -8.64 -7.85
CA LEU A 77 2.73 -10.09 -7.91
C LEU A 77 2.42 -10.58 -9.31
N ALA A 78 3.45 -11.08 -10.00
CA ALA A 78 3.32 -11.75 -11.28
C ALA A 78 3.58 -13.25 -11.14
N ARG A 79 3.40 -13.98 -12.24
CA ARG A 79 3.81 -15.37 -12.37
C ARG A 79 4.63 -15.54 -13.64
N THR A 80 5.69 -16.35 -13.57
CA THR A 80 6.39 -16.79 -14.77
C THR A 80 5.50 -17.69 -15.62
N VAL A 81 5.92 -17.96 -16.86
CA VAL A 81 5.25 -18.93 -17.75
C VAL A 81 5.15 -20.32 -17.10
N GLY A 82 6.10 -20.67 -16.21
CA GLY A 82 6.09 -21.91 -15.43
C GLY A 82 5.20 -21.87 -14.18
N GLY A 83 4.43 -20.80 -13.95
CA GLY A 83 3.56 -20.64 -12.79
C GLY A 83 4.26 -20.25 -11.50
N VAL A 84 5.58 -20.02 -11.53
CA VAL A 84 6.37 -19.60 -10.36
C VAL A 84 6.04 -18.15 -10.02
N PRO A 85 5.70 -17.82 -8.75
CA PRO A 85 5.41 -16.44 -8.36
C PRO A 85 6.67 -15.57 -8.44
N VAL A 86 6.50 -14.36 -8.97
CA VAL A 86 7.54 -13.32 -8.99
C VAL A 86 6.97 -12.07 -8.37
N ALA A 87 7.61 -11.60 -7.32
CA ALA A 87 7.29 -10.34 -6.65
C ALA A 87 8.19 -9.23 -7.15
N TYR A 88 7.58 -8.10 -7.49
CA TYR A 88 8.24 -6.84 -7.79
C TYR A 88 7.76 -5.81 -6.78
N LEU A 89 8.69 -5.23 -6.04
CA LEU A 89 8.38 -4.23 -5.01
C LEU A 89 9.20 -2.97 -5.27
N HIS A 90 8.60 -1.81 -5.01
CA HIS A 90 9.29 -0.53 -4.98
C HIS A 90 8.98 0.19 -3.67
N TYR A 91 10.04 0.62 -2.98
CA TYR A 91 9.96 1.44 -1.78
C TYR A 91 10.56 2.80 -2.08
N GLY A 92 9.77 3.85 -1.90
CA GLY A 92 10.25 5.24 -1.92
C GLY A 92 10.66 5.66 -0.51
N ILE A 93 11.95 5.88 -0.28
CA ILE A 93 12.48 6.38 0.99
C ILE A 93 12.84 7.85 0.82
N ASP A 94 12.09 8.73 1.49
CA ASP A 94 12.29 10.19 1.37
C ASP A 94 13.54 10.72 2.09
N GLY A 95 14.14 9.91 2.97
CA GLY A 95 15.35 10.24 3.71
C GLY A 95 15.14 11.18 4.89
N GLY A 96 16.09 11.14 5.82
CA GLY A 96 16.03 11.78 7.12
C GLY A 96 16.96 11.10 8.13
N ASP A 97 16.99 11.61 9.36
CA ASP A 97 17.87 11.05 10.40
C ASP A 97 17.36 9.69 10.91
N ASP A 98 16.04 9.52 11.03
CA ASP A 98 15.41 8.30 11.58
C ASP A 98 14.81 7.33 10.54
N VAL A 99 14.55 7.83 9.32
CA VAL A 99 14.00 7.06 8.19
C VAL A 99 14.88 7.32 6.98
N ASN A 100 15.70 6.33 6.64
CA ASN A 100 16.63 6.41 5.53
C ASN A 100 16.97 5.02 5.01
N VAL A 101 17.71 4.98 3.91
CA VAL A 101 18.13 3.72 3.28
C VAL A 101 18.95 2.83 4.21
N ASP A 102 19.77 3.39 5.10
CA ASP A 102 20.57 2.57 6.03
C ASP A 102 19.67 1.92 7.10
N ASP A 103 18.64 2.62 7.58
CA ASP A 103 17.61 2.07 8.48
C ASP A 103 16.79 0.97 7.78
N PHE A 104 16.43 1.15 6.51
CA PHE A 104 15.77 0.11 5.71
C PHE A 104 16.63 -1.15 5.63
N LEU A 105 17.90 -1.01 5.26
CA LEU A 105 18.82 -2.14 5.15
C LEU A 105 19.00 -2.85 6.49
N SER A 106 19.14 -2.08 7.59
CA SER A 106 19.24 -2.66 8.94
C SER A 106 17.94 -3.33 9.42
N THR A 107 16.79 -2.84 8.98
CA THR A 107 15.48 -3.41 9.35
C THR A 107 15.35 -4.82 8.80
N TYR A 108 15.78 -5.04 7.56
CA TYR A 108 15.68 -6.33 6.86
C TYR A 108 16.97 -7.15 6.87
N ASP A 109 17.96 -6.77 7.70
CA ASP A 109 19.28 -7.41 7.81
C ASP A 109 19.99 -7.56 6.46
N LEU A 110 19.81 -6.57 5.57
CA LEU A 110 20.41 -6.51 4.25
C LEU A 110 21.82 -5.89 4.33
N PRO A 111 22.78 -6.39 3.54
CA PRO A 111 24.11 -5.79 3.47
C PRO A 111 24.07 -4.43 2.76
N GLN A 112 25.16 -3.68 2.89
CA GLN A 112 25.31 -2.41 2.18
C GLN A 112 25.29 -2.63 0.66
N PRO A 113 24.70 -1.71 -0.13
CA PRO A 113 24.62 -1.85 -1.57
C PRO A 113 26.02 -1.82 -2.18
N GLY A 114 26.26 -2.71 -3.14
CA GLY A 114 27.53 -2.83 -3.85
C GLY A 114 27.58 -1.96 -5.10
N THR A 115 28.10 -2.54 -6.17
CA THR A 115 28.27 -1.84 -7.46
C THR A 115 26.93 -1.62 -8.16
N ALA A 116 26.85 -0.54 -8.92
CA ALA A 116 25.74 -0.32 -9.85
C ALA A 116 25.62 -1.48 -10.85
N ALA A 117 24.39 -1.95 -11.03
CA ALA A 117 24.03 -2.98 -11.99
C ALA A 117 22.74 -2.56 -12.70
N PRO A 118 22.53 -3.01 -13.95
CA PRO A 118 21.29 -2.74 -14.68
C PRO A 118 20.10 -3.40 -13.97
N LEU A 119 18.99 -2.67 -13.89
CA LEU A 119 17.74 -3.23 -13.39
C LEU A 119 17.18 -4.25 -14.41
N PRO A 120 16.71 -5.42 -13.96
CA PRO A 120 16.08 -6.40 -14.82
C PRO A 120 14.91 -5.81 -15.64
N GLU A 121 14.78 -6.21 -16.91
CA GLU A 121 13.73 -5.67 -17.79
C GLU A 121 12.33 -6.03 -17.31
N ASP A 122 12.16 -7.21 -16.72
CA ASP A 122 10.90 -7.67 -16.17
C ASP A 122 10.45 -6.83 -14.96
N LEU A 123 11.40 -6.39 -14.13
CA LEU A 123 11.12 -5.46 -13.03
C LEU A 123 10.68 -4.09 -13.55
N ARG A 124 11.38 -3.54 -14.54
CA ARG A 124 11.03 -2.24 -15.15
C ARG A 124 9.71 -2.29 -15.92
N ALA A 125 9.34 -3.46 -16.45
CA ALA A 125 8.06 -3.64 -17.13
C ALA A 125 6.89 -3.85 -16.16
N ALA A 126 7.16 -4.38 -14.96
CA ALA A 126 6.14 -4.71 -13.97
C ALA A 126 5.74 -3.50 -13.10
N LEU A 127 6.67 -2.59 -12.84
CA LEU A 127 6.43 -1.41 -12.04
C LEU A 127 6.04 -0.22 -12.94
N PRO A 128 4.96 0.52 -12.61
CA PRO A 128 4.51 1.65 -13.41
C PRO A 128 5.29 2.92 -13.03
N GLY A 129 6.53 3.07 -13.52
CA GLY A 129 7.35 4.23 -13.19
C GLY A 129 8.37 4.63 -14.26
N ASP A 130 9.08 5.73 -13.99
CA ASP A 130 10.34 6.05 -14.64
C ASP A 130 11.46 5.33 -13.87
N GLU A 131 11.47 4.00 -13.89
CA GLU A 131 12.52 3.27 -13.17
C GLU A 131 13.89 3.61 -13.77
N PRO A 132 14.89 3.86 -12.91
CA PRO A 132 16.25 4.11 -13.34
C PRO A 132 16.78 2.88 -14.08
N ALA A 133 17.62 3.10 -15.10
CA ALA A 133 18.22 2.01 -15.86
C ALA A 133 19.15 1.14 -15.00
N GLU A 134 19.75 1.73 -13.95
CA GLU A 134 20.75 1.10 -13.08
C GLU A 134 20.52 1.46 -11.62
N GLY A 135 20.91 0.56 -10.73
CA GLY A 135 20.86 0.74 -9.28
C GLY A 135 21.98 -0.05 -8.60
N ALA A 136 22.37 0.37 -7.39
CA ALA A 136 23.38 -0.35 -6.62
C ALA A 136 22.80 -1.70 -6.16
N LEU A 137 23.35 -2.80 -6.65
CA LEU A 137 22.89 -4.14 -6.29
C LEU A 137 23.33 -4.46 -4.87
N VAL A 138 22.39 -4.85 -4.03
CA VAL A 138 22.66 -5.39 -2.70
C VAL A 138 23.18 -6.81 -2.89
N PRO A 139 24.42 -7.12 -2.45
CA PRO A 139 25.04 -8.43 -2.60
C PRO A 139 24.46 -9.40 -1.57
N GLU A 140 23.21 -9.78 -1.77
CA GLU A 140 22.50 -10.67 -0.88
C GLU A 140 22.70 -12.14 -1.30
N GLY A 141 22.85 -13.03 -0.31
CA GLY A 141 23.09 -14.46 -0.54
C GLY A 141 21.83 -15.29 -0.83
N GLN A 142 20.64 -14.66 -0.92
CA GLN A 142 19.39 -15.37 -1.13
C GLN A 142 19.13 -15.62 -2.61
N ALA A 143 19.14 -16.90 -2.99
CA ALA A 143 18.84 -17.31 -4.37
C ALA A 143 17.45 -16.83 -4.79
N GLY A 144 17.36 -16.23 -5.98
CA GLY A 144 16.10 -15.76 -6.54
C GLY A 144 15.62 -14.41 -6.01
N ARG A 145 16.32 -13.76 -5.07
CA ARG A 145 16.04 -12.39 -4.62
C ARG A 145 17.15 -11.44 -5.08
N GLN A 146 16.75 -10.31 -5.64
CA GLN A 146 17.63 -9.23 -6.07
C GLN A 146 17.07 -7.91 -5.54
N VAL A 147 17.88 -7.17 -4.81
CA VAL A 147 17.51 -5.87 -4.24
C VAL A 147 18.44 -4.81 -4.83
N PHE A 148 17.86 -3.75 -5.38
CA PHE A 148 18.58 -2.64 -5.99
C PHE A 148 18.26 -1.36 -5.23
N VAL A 149 19.28 -0.58 -4.93
CA VAL A 149 19.14 0.70 -4.23
C VAL A 149 19.56 1.82 -5.18
N VAL A 150 18.67 2.77 -5.41
CA VAL A 150 18.92 3.93 -6.25
C VAL A 150 18.83 5.17 -5.37
N ARG A 151 19.96 5.82 -5.14
CA ARG A 151 19.99 7.04 -4.32
C ARG A 151 19.39 8.19 -5.10
N ARG A 152 18.49 8.96 -4.46
CA ARG A 152 17.81 10.08 -5.13
C ARG A 152 18.73 11.30 -5.16
N PRO A 153 19.18 11.77 -6.34
CA PRO A 153 20.03 12.94 -6.42
C PRO A 153 19.28 14.19 -5.96
N GLY A 154 19.85 14.96 -5.04
CA GLY A 154 19.22 16.15 -4.47
C GLY A 154 18.15 15.90 -3.41
N GLY A 155 17.89 14.64 -3.04
CA GLY A 155 17.02 14.28 -1.92
C GLY A 155 17.66 14.59 -0.55
N ARG A 156 16.88 14.39 0.52
CA ARG A 156 17.42 14.43 1.89
C ARG A 156 18.49 13.35 2.04
N ARG A 157 19.35 13.49 3.05
CA ARG A 157 20.37 12.48 3.35
C ARG A 157 19.70 11.12 3.53
N GLY A 158 20.19 10.13 2.80
CA GLY A 158 19.66 8.76 2.87
C GLY A 158 18.34 8.54 2.13
N ALA A 159 17.90 9.49 1.30
CA ALA A 159 16.79 9.29 0.38
C ALA A 159 17.18 8.34 -0.76
N ALA A 160 16.36 7.33 -1.00
CA ALA A 160 16.60 6.33 -2.02
C ALA A 160 15.30 5.66 -2.45
N ASP A 161 15.30 5.14 -3.66
CA ASP A 161 14.30 4.24 -4.18
C ASP A 161 14.88 2.81 -4.15
N VAL A 162 14.18 1.90 -3.47
CA VAL A 162 14.61 0.50 -3.34
C VAL A 162 13.69 -0.37 -4.17
N TYR A 163 14.28 -1.12 -5.10
CA TYR A 163 13.59 -2.02 -6.01
C TYR A 163 13.93 -3.46 -5.66
N VAL A 164 12.91 -4.32 -5.57
CA VAL A 164 13.10 -5.72 -5.22
C VAL A 164 12.46 -6.59 -6.28
N ARG A 165 13.23 -7.54 -6.77
CA ARG A 165 12.76 -8.65 -7.60
C ARG A 165 12.98 -9.93 -6.82
N ALA A 166 11.92 -10.67 -6.55
CA ALA A 166 12.02 -11.96 -5.87
C ALA A 166 11.21 -13.03 -6.58
N THR A 167 11.84 -14.14 -6.91
CA THR A 167 11.18 -15.33 -7.43
C THR A 167 10.99 -16.31 -6.28
N GLY A 168 9.73 -16.66 -5.98
CA GLY A 168 9.43 -17.65 -4.96
C GLY A 168 9.70 -19.06 -5.49
N GLY A 169 10.85 -19.63 -5.13
CA GLY A 169 11.09 -21.07 -5.21
C GLY A 169 10.58 -21.71 -3.92
N THR A 170 9.56 -22.57 -4.03
CA THR A 170 9.21 -23.53 -2.97
C THR A 170 10.37 -24.45 -2.65
#